data_AF-A0A1Q8EBM6-F1
#
_entry.id   AF-A0A1Q8EBM6-F1
#
_cell.length_a   1.000
_cell.length_b   1.000
_cell.length_c   1.000
_cell.angle_alpha   90.00
_cell.angle_beta   90.00
_cell.angle_gamma   90.00
#
_symmetry.space_group_name_H-M   'P 1'
#
loop_
_entity.id
_entity.type
_entity.pdbx_description
1 polymer ?
#
loop_
_entity_poly.entity_id
_entity_poly.type
_entity_poly.pdbx_seq_one_letter_code
_entity_poly.pdbx_strand_id
1 'polypeptide(L)'
;MKKIMQNRLFILSFVADMVSNFGDVLYYLALMNYVLILPDTKLALSMITLSETLPILVGLFIGMWADKTRNKLDTIVGTLVIRILFYSRLVR
;
A
#
# COMPACT_ATOMS: atom_id res chain seq x y z
N MET A 1 0.31 -25.07 12.64
CA MET A 1 0.19 -24.61 11.24
C MET A 1 -1.13 -25.01 10.58
N LYS A 2 -1.55 -26.29 10.60
CA LYS A 2 -2.83 -26.75 10.00
C LYS A 2 -4.08 -25.92 10.42
N LYS A 3 -4.20 -25.55 11.71
CA LYS A 3 -5.32 -24.72 12.21
C LYS A 3 -5.38 -23.31 11.61
N ILE A 4 -4.24 -22.69 11.31
CA ILE A 4 -4.19 -21.33 10.74
C ILE A 4 -4.59 -21.40 9.26
N MET A 5 -4.15 -22.43 8.55
CA MET A 5 -4.52 -22.69 7.15
C MET A 5 -5.99 -23.09 6.96
N GLN A 6 -6.66 -23.53 8.03
CA GLN A 6 -8.09 -23.85 8.01
C GLN A 6 -8.98 -22.63 8.26
N ASN A 7 -8.41 -21.51 8.75
CA ASN A 7 -9.17 -20.29 8.92
C ASN A 7 -9.29 -19.57 7.57
N ARG A 8 -10.45 -19.75 6.93
CA ARG A 8 -10.77 -19.17 5.62
C ARG A 8 -10.62 -17.65 5.60
N LEU A 9 -11.00 -16.97 6.67
CA LEU A 9 -10.93 -15.52 6.75
C LEU A 9 -9.46 -15.05 6.81
N PHE A 10 -8.64 -15.74 7.61
CA PHE A 10 -7.21 -15.48 7.65
C PHE A 10 -6.54 -15.72 6.28
N ILE A 11 -6.80 -16.85 5.63
CA ILE A 11 -6.19 -17.18 4.33
C ILE A 11 -6.61 -16.19 3.25
N LEU A 12 -7.89 -15.77 3.22
CA LEU A 12 -8.36 -14.78 2.25
C LEU A 12 -7.66 -13.43 2.44
N SER A 13 -7.60 -12.92 3.68
CA SER A 13 -6.93 -11.66 3.98
C SER A 13 -5.43 -11.74 3.70
N PHE A 14 -4.79 -12.87 4.02
CA PHE A 14 -3.38 -13.09 3.76
C PHE A 14 -3.06 -13.12 2.26
N VAL A 15 -3.85 -13.84 1.45
CA VAL A 15 -3.65 -13.87 0.00
C VAL A 15 -3.91 -12.50 -0.63
N ALA A 16 -4.94 -11.78 -0.18
CA ALA A 16 -5.21 -10.42 -0.63
C ALA A 16 -4.02 -9.48 -0.33
N ASP A 17 -3.46 -9.59 0.87
CA ASP A 17 -2.28 -8.84 1.28
C ASP A 17 -1.05 -9.21 0.43
N MET A 18 -0.79 -10.50 0.18
CA MET A 18 0.31 -10.94 -0.68
C MET A 18 0.19 -10.38 -2.10
N VAL A 19 -1.00 -10.45 -2.71
CA VAL A 19 -1.24 -9.93 -4.07
C VAL A 19 -1.06 -8.41 -4.09
N SER A 20 -1.56 -7.71 -3.07
CA SER A 20 -1.38 -6.26 -2.97
C SER A 20 0.09 -5.87 -2.86
N ASN A 21 0.85 -6.53 -1.99
CA ASN A 21 2.28 -6.24 -1.82
C ASN A 21 3.09 -6.59 -3.07
N PHE A 22 2.72 -7.67 -3.77
CA PHE A 22 3.33 -8.01 -5.06
C PHE A 22 3.10 -6.91 -6.10
N GLY A 23 1.87 -6.39 -6.19
CA GLY A 23 1.55 -5.25 -7.05
C GLY A 23 2.37 -4.01 -6.74
N ASP A 24 2.60 -3.72 -5.45
CA ASP A 24 3.40 -2.57 -5.02
C ASP A 24 4.86 -2.69 -5.46
N VAL A 25 5.46 -3.88 -5.35
CA VAL A 25 6.81 -4.14 -5.84
C VAL A 25 6.89 -3.89 -7.36
N LEU A 26 5.94 -4.41 -8.13
CA LEU A 26 5.90 -4.20 -9.58
C LEU A 26 5.73 -2.72 -9.94
N TYR A 27 4.83 -2.02 -9.25
CA TYR A 27 4.62 -0.59 -9.41
C TYR A 27 5.91 0.19 -9.16
N TYR A 28 6.63 -0.12 -8.09
CA TYR A 28 7.89 0.52 -7.76
C TYR A 28 8.98 0.29 -8.81
N LEU A 29 9.12 -0.95 -9.28
CA LEU A 29 10.09 -1.27 -10.33
C LEU A 29 9.79 -0.50 -11.62
N ALA A 30 8.51 -0.40 -12.00
CA ALA A 30 8.09 0.37 -13.16
C ALA A 30 8.32 1.87 -12.96
N LEU A 31 7.95 2.42 -11.79
CA LEU A 31 8.13 3.82 -11.44
C LEU A 31 9.61 4.22 -11.49
N MET A 32 10.50 3.42 -10.91
CA MET A 32 11.93 3.72 -10.91
C MET A 32 12.52 3.70 -12.32
N ASN A 33 12.11 2.75 -13.17
CA ASN A 33 12.52 2.77 -14.58
C ASN A 33 12.00 4.02 -15.32
N TYR A 34 10.77 4.44 -15.03
CA TYR A 34 10.20 5.65 -15.60
C TYR A 34 10.95 6.91 -15.14
N VAL A 35 11.32 7.00 -13.87
CA VAL A 35 12.08 8.14 -13.32
C VAL A 35 13.41 8.36 -14.05
N LEU A 36 14.08 7.29 -14.46
CA LEU A 36 15.36 7.36 -15.16
C LEU A 36 15.26 7.99 -16.57
N ILE A 37 14.08 8.00 -17.19
CA ILE A 37 13.88 8.60 -18.52
C ILE A 37 13.36 10.04 -18.45
N LEU A 38 13.04 10.57 -17.26
CA LEU A 38 12.64 11.97 -17.11
C LEU A 38 13.84 12.91 -17.27
N PRO A 39 13.62 14.12 -17.84
CA PRO A 39 14.68 15.10 -18.07
C PRO A 39 15.33 15.63 -16.77
N ASP A 40 14.58 15.67 -15.67
CA ASP A 40 15.11 16.04 -14.35
C ASP A 40 14.90 14.92 -13.33
N THR A 41 15.74 13.88 -13.46
CA THR A 41 15.72 12.70 -12.60
C THR A 41 15.91 13.05 -11.12
N LYS A 42 16.75 14.04 -10.79
CA LYS A 42 17.06 14.40 -9.40
C LYS A 42 15.85 14.99 -8.70
N LEU A 43 15.17 15.91 -9.36
CA LEU A 43 13.95 16.50 -8.81
C LEU A 43 12.84 15.46 -8.69
N ALA A 44 12.63 14.64 -9.72
CA ALA A 44 11.64 13.56 -9.70
C ALA A 44 11.89 12.56 -8.55
N LEU A 45 13.14 12.13 -8.36
CA LEU A 45 13.52 11.25 -7.27
C LEU A 45 13.28 11.89 -5.90
N SER A 46 13.65 13.17 -5.73
CA SER A 46 13.44 13.89 -4.47
C SER A 46 11.95 14.01 -4.12
N MET A 47 11.08 14.23 -5.11
CA MET A 47 9.63 14.30 -4.90
C MET A 47 9.05 12.96 -4.49
N ILE A 48 9.51 11.86 -5.11
CA ILE A 48 9.09 10.50 -4.74
C ILE A 48 9.53 10.19 -3.30
N THR A 49 10.79 10.44 -2.95
CA THR A 49 11.30 10.20 -1.59
C THR A 49 10.55 11.03 -0.54
N LEU A 50 10.24 12.30 -0.85
CA LEU A 50 9.42 13.14 0.03
C LEU A 50 8.01 12.56 0.20
N SER A 51 7.39 12.13 -0.90
CA SER A 51 6.06 11.51 -0.88
C SER A 51 6.02 10.20 -0.08
N GLU A 52 7.12 9.45 -0.02
CA GLU A 52 7.22 8.21 0.76
C GLU A 52 7.50 8.44 2.24
N THR A 53 8.32 9.45 2.53
CA THR A 53 8.70 9.79 3.90
C THR A 53 7.50 10.35 4.67
N LEU A 54 6.62 11.11 4.00
CA LEU A 54 5.42 11.69 4.62
C LEU A 54 4.51 10.64 5.28
N PRO A 55 4.05 9.58 4.58
CA PRO A 55 3.29 8.48 5.19
C PRO A 55 3.98 7.83 6.38
N ILE A 56 5.31 7.63 6.32
CA ILE A 56 6.07 7.04 7.43
C ILE A 56 5.97 7.91 8.68
N LEU A 57 6.14 9.23 8.53
CA LEU A 57 6.06 10.19 9.63
C LEU A 57 4.64 10.25 10.22
N VAL A 58 3.62 10.28 9.38
CA VAL A 58 2.22 10.36 9.82
C VAL A 58 1.72 9.00 10.33
N GLY A 59 2.36 7.91 9.92
CA GLY A 59 2.03 6.53 10.30
C GLY A 59 2.06 6.28 11.81
N LEU A 60 2.90 6.98 12.56
CA LEU A 60 2.91 6.93 14.03
C LEU A 60 1.56 7.36 14.64
N PHE A 61 0.97 8.42 14.09
CA PHE A 61 -0.32 8.93 14.56
C PHE A 61 -1.48 8.06 14.06
N ILE A 62 -1.42 7.64 12.80
CA ILE A 62 -2.43 6.75 12.21
C ILE A 62 -2.46 5.41 12.93
N GLY A 63 -1.31 4.87 13.35
CA GLY A 63 -1.24 3.63 14.13
C GLY A 63 -2.00 3.73 15.46
N MET A 64 -1.82 4.84 16.20
CA MET A 64 -2.58 5.08 17.43
C MET A 64 -4.09 5.18 17.19
N TRP A 65 -4.51 5.72 16.04
CA TRP A 65 -5.92 5.75 15.65
C TRP A 65 -6.44 4.38 15.20
N ALA A 66 -5.62 3.61 14.49
CA ALA A 66 -5.96 2.26 14.05
C ALA A 66 -6.23 1.34 15.26
N ASP A 67 -5.47 1.49 16.34
CA ASP A 67 -5.68 0.71 17.57
C ASP A 67 -7.01 1.01 18.27
N LYS A 68 -7.51 2.25 18.15
CA LYS A 68 -8.82 2.66 18.70
C LYS A 68 -10.01 2.23 17.82
N THR A 69 -9.75 1.67 16.64
CA THR A 69 -10.80 1.29 15.68
C THR A 69 -11.51 0.01 16.13
N ARG A 70 -12.84 0.05 16.26
CA ARG A 70 -13.66 -1.09 16.70
C ARG A 70 -13.66 -2.26 15.70
N ASN A 71 -13.97 -1.99 14.43
CA ASN A 71 -14.09 -3.02 13.39
C ASN A 71 -12.85 -3.06 12.50
N LYS A 72 -11.72 -3.54 13.06
CA LYS A 72 -10.41 -3.51 12.39
C LYS A 72 -10.43 -4.14 10.99
N LEU A 73 -11.06 -5.30 10.83
CA LEU A 73 -11.11 -6.01 9.55
C LEU A 73 -11.88 -5.23 8.48
N ASP A 74 -13.07 -4.73 8.80
CA ASP A 74 -13.88 -3.96 7.84
C ASP A 74 -13.19 -2.66 7.45
N THR A 75 -12.52 -2.02 8.40
CA THR A 75 -11.72 -0.82 8.11
C THR A 75 -10.54 -1.13 7.20
N ILE A 76 -9.83 -2.25 7.40
CA ILE A 76 -8.75 -2.69 6.50
C ILE A 76 -9.27 -2.97 5.09
N VAL A 77 -10.40 -3.67 4.97
CA VAL A 77 -11.01 -3.93 3.65
C VAL A 77 -11.44 -2.61 2.98
N GLY A 78 -12.00 -1.67 3.75
CA GLY A 78 -12.36 -0.35 3.28
C GLY A 78 -11.16 0.45 2.75
N THR A 79 -10.02 0.43 3.45
CA THR A 79 -8.80 1.11 2.97
C THR A 79 -8.24 0.47 1.72
N LEU A 80 -8.33 -0.86 1.57
CA LEU A 80 -7.95 -1.56 0.34
C LEU A 80 -8.84 -1.15 -0.86
N VAL A 81 -10.15 -0.97 -0.65
CA VAL A 81 -11.06 -0.48 -1.71
C VAL A 81 -10.71 0.96 -2.10
N ILE A 82 -10.45 1.83 -1.12
CA ILE A 82 -10.00 3.21 -1.37
C ILE A 82 -8.69 3.22 -2.17
N ARG A 83 -7.76 2.31 -1.86
CA ARG A 83 -6.51 2.15 -2.60
C ARG A 83 -6.74 1.78 -4.07
N ILE A 84 -7.62 0.82 -4.34
CA ILE A 84 -7.99 0.43 -5.70
C ILE A 84 -8.55 1.63 -6.46
N LEU A 85 -9.41 2.44 -5.83
CA LEU A 85 -9.96 3.65 -6.44
C LEU A 85 -8.85 4.64 -6.82
N PHE A 86 -7.89 4.91 -5.93
CA PHE A 86 -6.76 5.78 -6.24
C PHE A 86 -5.92 5.28 -7.41
N TYR A 87 -5.55 4.00 -7.42
CA TYR A 87 -4.78 3.43 -8.52
C TYR A 87 -5.56 3.44 -9.84
N SER A 88 -6.86 3.12 -9.81
CA SER A 88 -7.70 3.17 -11.02
C SER A 88 -7.77 4.57 -11.63
N ARG A 89 -7.74 5.61 -10.79
CA ARG A 89 -7.76 7.00 -11.25
C ARG A 89 -6.40 7.46 -11.77
N LEU A 90 -5.30 6.97 -11.18
CA LEU A 90 -3.93 7.27 -11.59
C LEU A 90 -3.56 6.62 -12.93
N VAL A 91 -4.15 5.47 -13.25
CA VAL A 91 -3.90 4.68 -14.47
C VAL A 91 -4.71 5.18 -15.69
N ARG A 92 -5.58 6.19 -15.51
CA ARG A 92 -6.28 6.91 -16.60
C ARG A 92 -5.59 8.22 -16.92
#